data_AF-A0A920QQK6-F1
#
_entry.id   AF-A0A920QQK6-F1
#
_cell.length_a   1.000
_cell.length_b   1.000
_cell.length_c   1.000
_cell.angle_alpha   90.00
_cell.angle_beta   90.00
_cell.angle_gamma   90.00
#
_symmetry.space_group_name_H-M   'P 1'
#
loop_
_entity.id
_entity.type
_entity.pdbx_description
1 polymer ?
#
loop_
_entity_poly.entity_id
_entity_poly.type
_entity_poly.pdbx_seq_one_letter_code
_entity_poly.pdbx_strand_id
1 'polypeptide(L)' 'MAGVPYPTDREFLAAELGFAAVTNNSMDAVSDRDFLLEFQAAASICMMHFSRLSEEMVFGLAGNLGLLNWMRPIPQVVA' A
#
# COMPACT_ATOMS: atom_id res chain seq x y z
N MET A 1 -19.26 -14.05 22.54
CA MET A 1 -18.30 -15.17 22.58
C MET A 1 -16.92 -14.65 22.17
N ALA A 2 -15.90 -14.48 23.02
CA ALA A 2 -15.90 -14.17 24.44
C ALA A 2 -15.00 -12.92 24.61
N GLY A 3 -15.64 -11.75 24.64
CA GLY A 3 -14.96 -10.46 24.85
C GLY A 3 -14.53 -10.26 26.30
N VAL A 4 -14.21 -9.01 26.66
CA VAL A 4 -13.88 -8.64 28.04
C VAL A 4 -15.10 -8.80 28.97
N PRO A 5 -14.91 -9.29 30.22
CA PRO A 5 -16.00 -9.44 31.20
C PRO A 5 -16.44 -8.11 31.83
N TYR A 6 -15.71 -7.03 31.58
CA TYR A 6 -15.98 -5.68 32.10
C TYR A 6 -16.86 -4.89 31.12
N PRO A 7 -17.72 -3.98 31.60
CA PRO A 7 -18.50 -3.10 30.73
C PRO A 7 -17.56 -2.14 30.01
N THR A 8 -17.19 -2.50 28.77
CA THR A 8 -16.32 -1.71 27.90
C THR A 8 -17.15 -1.16 26.77
N ASP A 9 -17.17 0.16 26.63
CA ASP A 9 -17.81 0.86 25.51
C ASP A 9 -16.92 0.73 24.27
N ARG A 10 -17.33 -0.11 23.32
CA ARG A 10 -16.52 -0.42 22.12
C ARG A 10 -16.74 0.62 21.04
N GLU A 11 -17.92 1.22 21.02
CA GLU A 11 -18.34 2.27 20.10
C GLU A 11 -17.57 3.56 20.37
N PHE A 12 -17.42 3.94 21.64
CA PHE A 12 -16.55 5.03 22.06
C PHE A 12 -15.10 4.80 21.62
N LEU A 13 -14.57 3.59 21.85
CA LEU A 13 -13.20 3.21 21.47
C LEU A 13 -12.98 3.24 19.94
N ALA A 14 -13.96 2.77 19.16
CA ALA A 14 -13.89 2.81 17.71
C ALA A 14 -13.86 4.25 17.19
N ALA A 15 -14.70 5.14 17.74
CA ALA A 15 -14.72 6.55 17.39
C ALA A 15 -13.40 7.26 17.74
N GLU A 16 -12.87 7.02 18.94
CA GLU A 16 -11.62 7.65 19.41
C GLU A 16 -10.40 7.20 18.60
N LEU A 17 -10.37 5.93 18.17
CA LEU A 17 -9.28 5.37 17.36
C LEU A 17 -9.48 5.59 15.85
N GLY A 18 -10.59 6.18 15.43
CA GLY A 18 -10.90 6.44 14.02
C GLY A 18 -11.25 5.19 13.21
N PHE A 19 -11.65 4.10 13.87
CA PHE A 19 -12.17 2.91 13.17
C PHE A 19 -13.58 3.17 12.65
N ALA A 20 -13.86 2.70 11.44
CA ALA A 20 -15.17 2.88 10.82
C ALA A 20 -16.30 2.11 11.53
N ALA A 21 -15.98 0.96 12.14
CA ALA A 21 -16.95 0.12 12.83
C ALA A 21 -16.26 -0.79 13.86
N VAL A 22 -17.04 -1.27 14.84
CA VAL A 22 -16.63 -2.30 15.79
C VAL A 22 -16.77 -3.68 15.13
N THR A 23 -15.87 -4.61 15.45
CA THR A 23 -15.96 -6.00 14.97
C THR A 23 -17.15 -6.74 15.61
N ASN A 24 -17.93 -7.48 14.80
CA ASN A 24 -19.14 -8.19 15.25
C ASN A 24 -18.84 -9.38 16.16
N ASN A 25 -17.66 -9.98 16.02
CA ASN A 25 -17.26 -11.15 16.79
C ASN A 25 -15.82 -10.97 17.29
N SER A 26 -15.62 -11.02 18.60
CA SER A 26 -14.31 -10.88 19.24
C SER A 26 -13.34 -12.01 18.89
N MET A 27 -13.85 -13.20 18.60
CA MET A 27 -13.02 -14.35 18.23
C MET A 27 -12.46 -14.13 16.81
N ASP A 28 -13.36 -13.79 15.89
CA ASP A 28 -13.04 -13.51 14.48
C ASP A 28 -12.07 -12.34 14.35
N ALA A 29 -12.31 -11.25 15.09
CA ALA A 29 -11.45 -10.08 15.12
C ALA A 29 -9.99 -10.33 15.51
N VAL A 30 -9.72 -11.41 16.25
CA VAL A 30 -8.36 -11.76 16.72
C VAL A 30 -7.75 -12.87 15.86
N SER A 31 -8.58 -13.74 15.26
CA SER A 31 -8.13 -14.85 14.44
C SER A 31 -7.99 -14.51 12.95
N ASP A 32 -8.84 -13.62 12.44
CA ASP A 32 -8.91 -13.30 11.02
C ASP A 32 -7.67 -12.48 10.58
N ARG A 33 -7.06 -12.94 9.49
CA ARG A 33 -5.88 -12.32 8.84
C ARG A 33 -6.12 -12.06 7.36
N ASP A 34 -7.36 -12.19 6.90
CA ASP A 34 -7.70 -12.07 5.49
C ASP A 34 -7.32 -10.68 4.95
N PHE A 35 -7.46 -9.63 5.77
CA PHE A 35 -7.03 -8.28 5.42
C PHE A 35 -5.52 -8.17 5.11
N LEU A 36 -4.68 -8.96 5.79
CA LEU A 36 -3.23 -8.98 5.53
C LEU A 36 -2.94 -9.68 4.21
N LEU A 37 -3.66 -10.77 3.91
CA LEU A 37 -3.49 -11.50 2.66
C LEU A 37 -3.95 -10.68 1.46
N GLU A 38 -5.08 -9.98 1.56
CA GLU A 38 -5.55 -9.06 0.53
C GLU A 38 -4.55 -7.91 0.30
N PHE A 39 -4.08 -7.28 1.38
CA PHE A 39 -3.05 -6.25 1.30
C PHE A 39 -1.78 -6.78 0.63
N GLN A 40 -1.31 -7.96 1.03
CA GLN A 40 -0.11 -8.56 0.47
C GLN A 40 -0.27 -8.95 -1.00
N ALA A 41 -1.46 -9.42 -1.40
CA ALA A 41 -1.78 -9.68 -2.80
C ALA A 41 -1.72 -8.40 -3.64
N ALA A 42 -2.37 -7.33 -3.18
CA ALA A 42 -2.33 -6.02 -3.84
C ALA A 42 -0.89 -5.48 -3.92
N ALA A 43 -0.14 -5.53 -2.82
CA ALA A 43 1.25 -5.10 -2.77
C ALA A 43 2.15 -5.90 -3.73
N SER A 44 1.93 -7.22 -3.83
CA SER A 44 2.70 -8.09 -4.74
C SER A 44 2.46 -7.72 -6.21
N ILE A 45 1.21 -7.43 -6.58
CA ILE A 45 0.87 -6.97 -7.94
C ILE A 45 1.54 -5.61 -8.22
N CYS A 46 1.48 -4.66 -7.29
CA CYS A 46 2.21 -3.39 -7.41
C CYS A 46 3.72 -3.60 -7.60
N MET A 47 4.32 -4.52 -6.83
CA MET A 47 5.74 -4.85 -6.95
C MET A 47 6.10 -5.49 -8.29
N MET A 48 5.22 -6.29 -8.90
CA MET A 48 5.43 -6.79 -10.27
C MET A 48 5.53 -5.65 -11.28
N HIS A 49 4.64 -4.64 -11.17
CA HIS A 49 4.69 -3.46 -12.02
C HIS A 49 5.97 -2.65 -11.77
N PHE A 50 6.38 -2.46 -10.51
CA PHE A 50 7.63 -1.78 -10.18
C PHE A 50 8.87 -2.54 -10.66
N SER A 51 8.84 -3.88 -10.67
CA SER A 51 9.93 -4.69 -11.21
C SER A 51 10.13 -4.42 -12.71
N ARG A 52 9.05 -4.37 -13.49
CA ARG A 52 9.13 -4.05 -14.93
C ARG A 52 9.61 -2.62 -15.16
N LEU A 53 9.11 -1.65 -14.41
CA LEU A 53 9.58 -0.27 -14.49
C LEU A 53 11.09 -0.19 -14.16
N SER A 54 11.53 -0.90 -13.12
CA SER A 54 12.94 -0.92 -12.70
C SER A 54 13.83 -1.56 -13.75
N GLU A 55 13.35 -2.61 -14.44
CA GLU A 55 14.04 -3.22 -15.58
C GLU A 55 14.27 -2.19 -16.69
N GLU A 56 13.24 -1.44 -17.09
CA GLU A 56 13.35 -0.37 -18.09
C GLU A 56 14.34 0.72 -17.64
N MET A 57 14.31 1.11 -16.36
CA MET A 57 15.26 2.08 -15.80
C MET A 57 16.70 1.56 -15.82
N VAL A 58 16.95 0.32 -15.40
CA VAL A 58 18.28 -0.28 -15.38
C VAL A 58 18.83 -0.43 -16.79
N PHE A 59 18.02 -0.90 -17.75
CA PHE A 59 18.44 -0.97 -19.16
C PHE A 59 18.78 0.40 -19.74
N GLY A 60 17.98 1.42 -19.45
CA GLY A 60 18.23 2.78 -19.94
C GLY A 60 19.43 3.47 -19.26
N LEU A 61 19.74 3.16 -18.00
CA LEU A 61 20.93 3.64 -17.28
C LEU A 61 22.21 2.88 -17.69
N ALA A 62 22.11 1.59 -18.02
CA ALA A 62 23.24 0.73 -18.39
C ALA A 62 23.83 1.04 -19.78
N GLY A 63 23.24 1.98 -20.53
CA GLY A 63 23.89 2.57 -21.72
C GLY A 63 23.35 2.13 -23.07
N ASN A 64 22.18 1.47 -23.13
CA ASN A 64 21.49 1.26 -24.40
C ASN A 64 20.25 2.16 -24.50
N LEU A 65 20.46 3.33 -25.11
CA LEU A 65 19.48 4.22 -25.75
C LEU A 65 18.20 4.57 -24.95
N GLY A 66 18.19 5.75 -24.28
CA GLY A 66 16.93 6.42 -23.89
C GLY A 66 17.03 7.49 -22.80
N LEU A 67 17.84 7.28 -21.77
CA LEU A 67 17.80 8.15 -20.57
C LEU A 67 18.62 9.45 -20.67
N LEU A 68 19.65 9.50 -21.52
CA LEU A 68 20.42 10.73 -21.73
C LEU A 68 19.58 11.85 -22.38
N ASN A 69 18.45 11.52 -23.03
CA ASN A 69 17.54 12.51 -23.62
C ASN A 69 16.44 12.97 -22.66
N TRP A 70 16.11 12.17 -21.64
CA TRP A 70 15.01 12.45 -20.70
C TRP A 70 15.39 13.45 -19.59
N MET A 71 16.69 13.56 -19.27
CA MET A 71 17.21 14.50 -18.28
C MET A 71 17.71 15.83 -18.88
N ARG A 72 17.64 16.03 -20.20
CA ARG A 72 17.99 17.34 -20.77
C ARG A 72 16.84 18.30 -20.52
N PRO A 73 17.08 19.47 -19.91
CA PRO A 73 16.07 20.52 -19.89
C PRO A 73 15.67 20.82 -21.34
N ILE A 74 14.36 20.85 -21.61
CA ILE A 74 13.81 21.31 -22.89
C ILE A 74 14.49 22.66 -23.16
N PRO A 75 15.19 22.84 -24.31
CA PRO A 75 15.75 24.14 -24.63
C PRO A 75 14.56 25.10 -24.65
N GLN A 76 14.53 26.00 -23.66
CA GLN A 76 13.61 27.12 -23.66
C GLN A 76 13.89 27.82 -24.99
N VAL A 77 12.88 27.86 -25.86
CA VAL A 77 12.96 28.61 -27.12
C VAL A 77 13.29 30.04 -26.74
N VAL A 78 14.56 30.41 -26.87
CA VAL A 78 15.04 31.79 -26.80
C VAL A 78 15.25 32.24 -28.24
N ALA A 79 14.53 33.32 -28.57
CA ALA A 79 14.45 34.09 -29.80
C ALA A 79 13.46 33.56 -30.87
#